data_AF-A0A7U9RR45-F1
#
_entry.id   AF-A0A7U9RR45-F1
#
_cell.length_a   1.000
_cell.length_b   1.000
_cell.length_c   1.000
_cell.angle_alpha   90.00
_cell.angle_beta   90.00
_cell.angle_gamma   90.00
#
_symmetry.space_group_name_H-M   'P 1'
#
loop_
_entity.id
_entity.type
_entity.pdbx_description
1 polymer ?
#
loop_
_entity_poly.entity_id
_entity_poly.type
_entity_poly.pdbx_seq_one_letter_code
_entity_poly.pdbx_strand_id
1 'polypeptide(L)'
;MTKGRKITFEERVEIVQYCIAHDHNYAKTAEKYQVSYQQARSYTIKYESGGVEALRDNRGKRKNPDEMDEVEKLRAEVKILRAEKERAEMEVSFLKKLEEIERRWD
;
A
#
# COMPACT_ATOMS: atom_id res chain seq x y z
N MET A 1 19.97 9.21 10.36
CA MET A 1 18.54 9.42 10.00
C MET A 1 17.74 9.46 11.29
N THR A 2 17.08 10.57 11.59
CA THR A 2 16.17 10.67 12.74
C THR A 2 14.96 9.76 12.48
N LYS A 3 14.60 8.89 13.42
CA LYS A 3 13.32 8.16 13.34
C LYS A 3 12.22 9.21 13.40
N GLY A 4 11.55 9.45 12.27
CA GLY A 4 10.41 10.36 12.22
C GLY A 4 9.32 9.91 13.21
N ARG A 5 8.63 10.88 13.81
CA ARG A 5 7.51 10.62 14.73
C ARG A 5 6.48 9.71 14.06
N LYS A 6 6.11 8.62 14.74
CA LYS A 6 5.00 7.77 14.32
C LYS A 6 3.71 8.41 14.81
N ILE A 7 2.78 8.64 13.89
CA ILE A 7 1.43 9.13 14.19
C ILE A 7 0.50 7.91 14.18
N THR A 8 -0.21 7.67 15.28
CA THR A 8 -1.16 6.56 15.40
C THR A 8 -2.41 6.80 14.55
N PHE A 9 -3.29 5.80 14.45
CA PHE A 9 -4.54 5.97 13.72
C PHE A 9 -5.47 6.95 14.44
N GLU A 10 -5.56 6.83 15.76
CA GLU A 10 -6.36 7.68 16.63
C GLU A 10 -5.90 9.14 16.54
N GLU A 11 -4.59 9.40 16.58
CA GLU A 11 -4.04 10.74 16.38
C GLU A 11 -4.42 11.33 15.01
N ARG A 12 -4.49 10.52 13.94
CA ARG A 12 -4.95 11.01 12.62
C ARG A 12 -6.42 11.40 12.64
N VAL A 13 -7.26 10.64 13.33
CA VAL A 13 -8.69 10.96 13.49
C VAL A 13 -8.84 12.30 14.23
N GLU A 14 -8.10 12.49 15.33
CA GLU A 14 -8.11 13.75 16.09
C GLU A 14 -7.63 14.93 15.25
N ILE A 15 -6.55 14.77 14.47
CA ILE A 15 -6.03 15.79 13.56
C ILE A 15 -7.11 16.25 12.58
N VAL A 16 -7.83 15.31 11.97
CA VAL A 16 -8.87 15.62 10.99
C VAL A 16 -10.07 16.30 11.64
N GLN A 17 -10.55 15.77 12.77
CA GLN A 17 -11.65 16.38 13.52
C GLN A 17 -11.32 17.83 13.90
N TYR A 18 -10.12 18.07 14.42
CA TYR A 18 -9.66 19.41 14.74
C TYR A 18 -9.56 20.30 13.49
N CYS A 19 -9.05 19.77 12.38
CA CYS A 19 -8.91 20.55 11.15
C CYS A 19 -10.26 21.02 10.59
N ILE A 20 -11.25 20.12 10.53
CA ILE A 20 -12.61 20.42 10.06
C ILE A 20 -13.29 21.42 11.00
N ALA A 21 -13.14 21.25 12.32
CA ALA A 21 -13.69 22.17 13.31
C ALA A 21 -13.07 23.59 13.28
N HIS A 22 -11.96 23.76 12.54
CA HIS A 22 -11.27 25.03 12.37
C HIS A 22 -11.24 25.48 10.90
N ASP A 23 -12.32 25.21 10.17
CA ASP A 23 -12.52 25.67 8.78
C ASP A 23 -11.36 25.26 7.85
N HIS A 24 -10.91 24.01 8.00
CA HIS A 24 -9.82 23.43 7.22
C HIS A 24 -8.50 24.19 7.35
N ASN A 25 -8.25 24.82 8.51
CA ASN A 25 -6.99 25.50 8.78
C ASN A 25 -5.86 24.49 9.03
N TYR A 26 -5.23 24.06 7.93
CA TYR A 26 -4.13 23.10 7.95
C TYR A 26 -2.87 23.64 8.65
N ALA A 27 -2.63 24.96 8.60
CA ALA A 27 -1.46 25.57 9.25
C ALA A 27 -1.58 25.48 10.78
N LYS A 28 -2.72 25.90 11.34
CA LYS A 28 -3.00 25.79 12.77
C LYS A 28 -3.03 24.33 13.24
N THR A 29 -3.55 23.44 12.42
CA THR A 29 -3.60 22.00 12.72
C THR A 29 -2.19 21.38 12.74
N ALA A 30 -1.37 21.72 11.75
CA ALA A 30 0.02 21.27 11.65
C ALA A 30 0.84 21.69 12.88
N GLU A 31 0.71 22.94 13.30
CA GLU A 31 1.36 23.47 14.50
C GLU A 31 0.89 22.75 15.76
N LYS A 32 -0.43 22.62 15.96
CA LYS A 32 -1.00 21.99 17.16
C LYS A 32 -0.53 20.54 17.34
N TYR A 33 -0.55 19.76 16.28
CA TYR A 33 -0.21 18.33 16.35
C TYR A 33 1.26 18.03 16.04
N GLN A 34 2.06 19.06 15.73
CA GLN A 34 3.47 18.94 15.33
C GLN A 34 3.63 17.96 14.14
N VAL A 35 2.76 18.12 13.15
CA VAL A 35 2.77 17.38 11.88
C VAL A 35 3.06 18.35 10.75
N SER A 36 3.50 17.87 9.59
CA SER A 36 3.66 18.76 8.46
C SER A 36 2.31 19.26 7.95
N TYR A 37 2.30 20.46 7.36
CA TYR A 37 1.13 21.01 6.67
C TYR A 37 0.53 19.99 5.68
N GLN A 38 1.41 19.31 4.93
CA GLN A 38 1.01 18.31 3.95
C GLN A 38 0.35 17.09 4.60
N GLN A 39 0.79 16.67 5.79
CA GLN A 39 0.15 15.59 6.54
C GLN A 39 -1.26 16.00 7.00
N ALA A 40 -1.43 17.18 7.60
CA ALA A 40 -2.74 17.69 8.01
C ALA A 40 -3.73 17.75 6.83
N ARG A 41 -3.28 18.30 5.69
CA ARG A 41 -4.07 18.32 4.45
C ARG A 41 -4.38 16.92 3.93
N SER A 42 -3.38 16.03 3.87
CA SER A 42 -3.54 14.68 3.32
C SER A 42 -4.52 13.84 4.14
N TYR A 43 -4.49 13.92 5.47
CA TYR A 43 -5.44 13.21 6.31
C TYR A 43 -6.86 13.75 6.08
N THR A 44 -7.03 15.07 6.04
CA THR A 44 -8.36 15.69 5.83
C THR A 44 -8.97 15.26 4.48
N ILE A 45 -8.20 15.32 3.39
CA ILE A 45 -8.68 14.90 2.06
C ILE A 45 -9.03 13.41 2.02
N LYS A 46 -8.20 12.55 2.65
CA LYS A 46 -8.50 11.11 2.72
C LYS A 46 -9.82 10.86 3.44
N TYR A 47 -10.02 11.54 4.57
CA TYR A 47 -11.27 11.45 5.31
C TYR A 47 -12.48 11.91 4.49
N GLU A 48 -12.38 13.02 3.77
CA GLU A 48 -13.48 13.49 2.90
C GLU A 48 -13.80 12.49 1.78
N SER A 49 -12.80 11.79 1.25
CA SER A 49 -12.98 10.82 0.17
C SER A 49 -13.54 9.46 0.61
N GLY A 50 -13.26 9.02 1.84
CA GLY A 50 -13.50 7.63 2.26
C GLY A 50 -13.71 7.43 3.76
N GLY A 51 -14.02 8.51 4.49
CA GLY A 51 -14.30 8.49 5.91
C GLY A 51 -13.12 8.07 6.79
N VAL A 52 -13.43 7.62 8.01
CA VAL A 52 -12.46 7.25 9.03
C VAL A 52 -11.54 6.10 8.58
N GLU A 53 -12.08 5.09 7.89
CA GLU A 53 -11.29 3.93 7.43
C GLU A 53 -10.21 4.32 6.41
N ALA A 54 -10.43 5.37 5.61
CA ALA A 54 -9.42 5.88 4.68
C ALA A 54 -8.17 6.49 5.36
N LEU A 55 -8.23 6.75 6.68
CA LEU A 55 -7.08 7.22 7.46
C LEU A 55 -6.12 6.10 7.87
N ARG A 56 -6.53 4.83 7.74
CA ARG A 56 -5.67 3.67 8.06
C ARG A 56 -4.47 3.61 7.13
N ASP A 57 -3.31 3.27 7.70
CA ASP A 57 -2.11 3.07 6.91
C ASP A 57 -2.13 1.68 6.25
N ASN A 58 -2.46 1.67 4.96
CA ASN A 58 -2.53 0.45 4.14
C ASN A 58 -1.26 0.25 3.28
N ARG A 59 -0.19 1.03 3.50
CA ARG A 59 1.06 0.84 2.76
C ARG A 59 1.63 -0.56 3.04
N GLY A 60 1.92 -1.29 1.96
CA GLY A 60 2.44 -2.66 2.04
C GLY A 60 1.44 -3.71 2.53
N LYS A 61 0.18 -3.33 2.81
CA LYS A 61 -0.89 -4.26 3.20
C LYS A 61 -1.82 -4.46 2.02
N ARG A 62 -2.04 -5.70 1.60
CA ARG A 62 -3.12 -6.03 0.66
C ARG A 62 -4.46 -5.81 1.36
N LYS A 63 -5.48 -5.34 0.63
CA LYS A 63 -6.86 -5.34 1.12
C LYS A 63 -7.24 -6.76 1.56
N ASN A 64 -8.10 -6.89 2.56
CA ASN A 64 -8.65 -8.19 2.94
C ASN A 64 -9.43 -8.76 1.73
N PRO A 65 -9.24 -10.03 1.32
CA PRO A 65 -10.01 -10.66 0.26
C PRO A 65 -11.53 -10.42 0.35
N ASP A 66 -12.09 -10.33 1.55
CA ASP A 66 -13.53 -10.09 1.75
C ASP A 66 -13.98 -8.67 1.39
N GLU A 67 -13.05 -7.71 1.39
CA GLU A 67 -13.27 -6.30 1.01
C GLU A 67 -12.91 -6.02 -0.46
N MET A 68 -12.39 -7.03 -1.17
CA MET A 68 -12.01 -6.88 -2.58
C MET A 68 -13.22 -7.10 -3.49
N ASP A 69 -13.41 -6.17 -4.43
CA ASP A 69 -14.34 -6.33 -5.54
C ASP A 69 -13.92 -7.52 -6.43
N GLU A 70 -14.87 -8.13 -7.15
CA GLU A 70 -14.62 -9.30 -8.00
C GLU A 70 -13.51 -9.03 -9.02
N VAL A 71 -13.49 -7.82 -9.60
CA VAL A 71 -12.46 -7.39 -10.54
C VAL A 71 -11.08 -7.28 -9.87
N GLU A 72 -11.03 -6.82 -8.62
CA GLU A 72 -9.78 -6.73 -7.86
C GLU A 72 -9.24 -8.12 -7.53
N LYS A 73 -10.12 -9.06 -7.15
CA LYS A 73 -9.77 -10.47 -6.89
C LYS A 73 -9.17 -11.12 -8.13
N LEU A 74 -9.85 -10.99 -9.27
CA LEU A 74 -9.40 -11.54 -10.54
C LEU A 74 -8.04 -10.97 -10.98
N ARG A 75 -7.82 -9.66 -10.80
CA ARG A 75 -6.51 -9.04 -11.10
C ARG A 75 -5.40 -9.58 -10.21
N ALA A 76 -5.68 -9.82 -8.93
CA ALA A 76 -4.73 -10.39 -7.99
C ALA A 76 -4.38 -11.84 -8.36
N GLU A 77 -5.39 -12.63 -8.72
CA GLU A 77 -5.22 -14.02 -9.16
C GLU A 77 -4.42 -14.11 -10.47
N VAL A 78 -4.77 -13.30 -11.48
CA VAL A 78 -4.01 -13.22 -12.75
C VAL A 78 -2.56 -12.85 -12.51
N LYS A 79 -2.28 -11.96 -11.55
CA LYS A 79 -0.90 -11.59 -11.21
C LYS A 79 -0.12 -12.76 -10.58
N ILE A 80 -0.76 -13.55 -9.71
CA ILE A 80 -0.15 -14.74 -9.11
C ILE A 80 0.13 -15.79 -10.19
N LEU A 81 -0.88 -16.11 -11.00
CA LEU A 81 -0.76 -17.11 -12.07
C LEU A 81 0.32 -16.75 -13.09
N ARG A 82 0.47 -15.47 -13.44
CA ARG A 82 1.55 -15.01 -14.33
C ARG A 82 2.92 -15.25 -13.73
N ALA A 83 3.09 -14.98 -12.43
CA ALA A 83 4.37 -15.21 -11.76
C ALA A 83 4.70 -16.71 -11.63
N GLU A 84 3.70 -17.56 -11.40
CA GLU A 84 3.88 -19.02 -11.39
C GLU A 84 4.25 -19.55 -12.78
N LYS A 85 3.54 -19.08 -13.82
CA LYS A 85 3.86 -19.42 -15.20
C LYS A 85 5.28 -19.02 -15.58
N GLU A 86 5.71 -17.81 -15.23
CA GLU A 86 7.06 -17.32 -15.49
C GLU A 86 8.12 -18.19 -14.80
N ARG A 87 7.88 -18.60 -13.55
CA ARG A 87 8.77 -19.53 -12.83
C ARG A 87 8.86 -20.90 -13.52
N ALA A 88 7.72 -21.45 -13.93
CA ALA A 88 7.69 -22.74 -14.63
C ALA A 88 8.41 -22.67 -15.98
N GLU A 89 8.23 -21.58 -16.73
CA GLU A 89 8.95 -21.35 -18.00
C GLU A 89 10.47 -21.24 -17.79
N MET A 90 10.90 -20.56 -16.72
CA MET A 90 12.31 -20.51 -16.32
C MET A 90 12.84 -21.91 -15.98
N GLU A 91 12.11 -22.70 -15.20
CA GLU A 91 12.49 -24.07 -14.84
C GLU A 91 12.63 -24.98 -16.08
N VAL A 92 11.66 -24.90 -17.01
CA VAL A 92 11.72 -25.63 -18.29
C VAL A 92 12.92 -25.19 -19.11
N SER A 93 13.20 -23.89 -19.20
CA SER A 93 14.36 -23.40 -19.95
C SER A 93 15.69 -23.84 -19.33
N PHE A 94 15.76 -23.89 -18.01
CA PHE A 94 16.92 -24.36 -17.27
C PHE A 94 17.18 -25.84 -17.53
N LEU A 95 16.15 -26.69 -17.45
CA LEU A 95 16.25 -28.13 -17.73
C LEU A 95 16.72 -28.41 -19.17
N LYS A 96 16.18 -27.68 -20.15
CA LYS A 96 16.64 -27.79 -21.55
C LYS A 96 18.12 -27.47 -21.70
N LYS A 97 18.61 -26.45 -20.97
CA LYS A 97 20.03 -26.08 -21.02
C LYS A 97 20.92 -27.13 -20.35
N LEU A 98 20.45 -27.76 -19.28
CA LEU A 98 21.16 -28.84 -18.61
C LEU A 98 21.34 -30.05 -19.54
N GLU A 99 20.25 -30.48 -20.19
CA GLU A 99 20.27 -31.63 -21.12
C GLU A 99 21.21 -31.39 -22.32
N GLU A 100 21.27 -30.16 -22.85
CA GLU A 100 22.19 -29.79 -23.91
C GLU A 100 23.66 -29.90 -23.48
N ILE A 101 23.96 -29.53 -22.22
CA ILE A 101 25.31 -29.65 -21.67
C ILE A 101 25.66 -31.12 -21.49
N GLU A 102 24.79 -31.93 -20.89
CA GLU A 102 25.04 -33.36 -20.69
C GLU A 102 25.32 -34.08 -22.03
N ARG A 103 24.49 -33.84 -23.06
CA ARG A 103 24.70 -34.42 -24.40
C ARG A 103 25.98 -33.99 -25.12
N ARG A 104 26.63 -32.90 -24.69
CA ARG A 104 27.90 -32.43 -25.26
C ARG A 104 29.12 -33.07 -24.58
N TRP A 105 28.91 -33.66 -23.40
CA TRP A 105 29.96 -34.32 -22.62
C TRP A 105 29.98 -35.84 -22.82
N ASP A 106 28.92 -36.42 -23.41
CA ASP A 106 28.87 -37.75 -24.02
C ASP A 106 29.45 -37.75 -25.45
#